data_AF-A0A4Y1RJU4-F1
#
_entry.id   AF-A0A4Y1RJU4-F1
#
_cell.length_a   1.000
_cell.length_b   1.000
_cell.length_c   1.000
_cell.angle_alpha   90.00
_cell.angle_beta   90.00
_cell.angle_gamma   90.00
#
_symmetry.space_group_name_H-M   'P 1'
#
loop_
_entity.id
_entity.type
_entity.pdbx_description
1 polymer ?
#
loop_
_entity_poly.entity_id
_entity_poly.type
_entity_poly.pdbx_seq_one_letter_code
_entity_poly.pdbx_strand_id
1 'polypeptide(L)' 'MHLPLQNDGEAMEDIQEMEKYGMIAILCIKEDPLLRPTMKKVTLMLEGTVEVSVPPDPSSFINSGSSSL' A
#
# COMPACT_ATOMS: atom_id res chain seq x y z
N MET A 1 -5.39 19.51 -31.20
CA MET A 1 -5.38 19.32 -29.73
C MET A 1 -5.76 17.87 -29.50
N HIS A 2 -4.89 17.12 -28.82
CA HIS A 2 -4.99 15.67 -28.68
C HIS A 2 -6.26 15.28 -27.91
N LEU A 3 -7.01 14.32 -28.44
CA LEU A 3 -8.31 13.88 -27.93
C LEU A 3 -8.10 13.00 -26.67
N PRO A 4 -8.81 13.23 -25.55
CA PRO A 4 -8.61 12.50 -24.30
C PRO A 4 -9.33 11.14 -24.30
N LEU A 5 -9.14 10.33 -25.34
CA LEU A 5 -9.76 9.01 -25.47
C LEU A 5 -8.80 8.01 -26.10
N GLN A 6 -7.70 7.69 -25.43
CA GLN A 6 -6.91 6.53 -25.79
C GLN A 6 -6.02 6.08 -24.62
N ASN A 7 -6.60 5.30 -23.68
CA ASN A 7 -6.03 4.04 -23.18
C ASN A 7 -6.72 3.65 -21.86
N ASP A 8 -7.81 2.90 -21.91
CA ASP A 8 -8.42 2.31 -20.70
C ASP A 8 -7.42 1.44 -19.91
N GLY A 9 -6.31 1.01 -20.56
CA GLY A 9 -5.20 0.31 -19.91
C GLY A 9 -4.29 1.20 -19.06
N GLU A 10 -4.02 2.45 -19.45
CA GLU A 10 -3.11 3.36 -18.72
C GLU A 10 -3.73 3.77 -17.38
N ALA A 11 -5.02 4.11 -17.40
CA ALA A 11 -5.76 4.42 -16.17
C ALA A 11 -5.82 3.23 -15.20
N MET A 12 -5.84 2.00 -15.72
CA MET A 12 -5.86 0.79 -14.90
C MET A 12 -4.48 0.53 -14.27
N GLU A 13 -3.40 0.78 -15.01
CA GLU A 13 -2.02 0.69 -14.50
C GLU A 13 -1.76 1.73 -13.39
N ASP A 14 -2.22 2.97 -13.57
CA ASP A 14 -2.12 4.03 -12.55
C ASP A 14 -2.82 3.64 -11.24
N ILE A 15 -3.99 3.01 -11.32
CA ILE A 15 -4.73 2.54 -10.13
C ILE A 15 -3.95 1.44 -9.41
N GLN A 16 -3.40 0.46 -10.14
CA GLN A 16 -2.58 -0.60 -9.55
C GLN A 16 -1.32 -0.04 -8.88
N GLU A 17 -0.68 0.94 -9.50
CA GLU A 17 0.50 1.61 -8.96
C GLU A 17 0.14 2.40 -7.68
N MET A 18 -0.99 3.11 -7.70
CA MET A 18 -1.53 3.83 -6.55
C MET A 18 -1.83 2.88 -5.38
N GLU A 19 -2.49 1.74 -5.62
CA GLU A 19 -2.77 0.73 -4.61
C GLU A 19 -1.48 0.20 -3.97
N LYS A 20 -0.48 -0.13 -4.80
CA LYS A 20 0.85 -0.57 -4.35
C LYS A 20 1.51 0.49 -3.46
N TYR A 21 1.50 1.75 -3.86
CA TYR A 21 2.06 2.85 -3.05
C TYR A 21 1.28 3.06 -1.75
N GLY A 22 -0.05 2.94 -1.79
CA GLY A 22 -0.89 2.98 -0.60
C GLY A 22 -0.52 1.89 0.41
N MET A 23 -0.34 0.65 -0.06
CA MET A 23 0.08 -0.46 0.80
C MET A 23 1.47 -0.21 1.43
N ILE A 24 2.45 0.25 0.63
CA ILE A 24 3.79 0.59 1.14
C ILE A 24 3.70 1.70 2.20
N ALA A 25 2.91 2.74 1.94
CA ALA A 25 2.73 3.85 2.89
C ALA A 25 2.16 3.37 4.22
N ILE A 26 1.12 2.52 4.20
CA ILE A 26 0.51 1.94 5.40
C ILE A 26 1.52 1.12 6.21
N LEU A 27 2.40 0.37 5.56
CA LEU A 27 3.46 -0.38 6.23
C LEU A 27 4.51 0.54 6.87
N CYS A 28 4.85 1.66 6.23
CA CYS A 28 5.84 2.61 6.74
C CYS A 28 5.38 3.40 7.97
N ILE A 29 4.07 3.61 8.16
CA ILE A 29 3.51 4.41 9.26
C ILE A 29 3.07 3.58 10.48
N LYS A 30 3.43 2.29 10.53
CA LYS A 30 3.10 1.41 11.66
C LYS A 30 3.54 2.01 13.00
N GLU A 31 2.72 1.85 14.03
CA GLU A 31 3.02 2.36 15.38
C GLU A 31 4.32 1.75 15.91
N ASP A 32 4.42 0.41 15.86
CA ASP A 32 5.65 -0.31 16.22
C ASP A 32 6.74 -0.09 15.15
N PRO A 33 7.86 0.59 15.49
CA PRO A 33 8.96 0.83 14.56
C PRO A 33 9.64 -0.45 14.07
N LEU A 34 9.60 -1.55 14.85
CA LEU A 34 10.21 -2.83 14.48
C LEU A 34 9.46 -3.53 13.36
N LEU A 35 8.18 -3.21 13.19
CA LEU A 35 7.34 -3.74 12.12
C LEU A 35 7.42 -2.92 10.83
N ARG A 36 8.03 -1.72 10.87
CA ARG A 36 8.23 -0.90 9.67
C ARG A 36 9.29 -1.57 8.77
N PRO A 37 9.09 -1.55 7.44
CA PRO A 37 10.11 -2.04 6.52
C PRO A 37 11.36 -1.16 6.58
N THR A 38 12.53 -1.78 6.37
CA THR A 38 13.78 -1.02 6.15
C THR A 38 13.67 -0.21 4.85
N MET A 39 14.39 0.91 4.76
CA MET A 39 14.43 1.68 3.50
C MET A 39 14.88 0.84 2.30
N LYS A 40 15.83 -0.09 2.48
CA LYS A 40 16.22 -1.04 1.43
C LYS A 40 15.02 -1.88 0.95
N LYS A 41 14.21 -2.40 1.88
CA LYS A 41 13.01 -3.18 1.55
C LYS A 41 11.99 -2.30 0.82
N VAL A 42 11.80 -1.06 1.25
CA VAL A 42 10.90 -0.08 0.59
C VAL A 42 11.36 0.19 -0.84
N THR A 43 12.65 0.45 -1.09
CA THR A 43 13.18 0.63 -2.45
C THR A 43 12.90 -0.58 -3.34
N LEU A 44 13.19 -1.80 -2.84
CA LEU A 44 12.91 -3.03 -3.60
C LEU A 44 11.42 -3.23 -3.89
N MET A 45 10.53 -2.81 -2.98
CA MET A 45 9.09 -2.82 -3.18
C MET A 45 8.68 -1.82 -4.27
N LEU A 46 9.18 -0.58 -4.22
CA LEU A 46 8.90 0.46 -5.22
C LEU A 46 9.35 0.02 -6.61
N GLU A 47 10.56 -0.52 -6.73
CA GLU A 47 11.12 -1.08 -7.97
C GLU A 47 10.38 -2.33 -8.47
N GLY A 48 9.51 -2.94 -7.65
CA GLY A 48 8.79 -4.17 -8.01
C GLY A 48 9.65 -5.45 -7.93
N THR A 49 10.84 -5.36 -7.34
CA THR A 49 11.73 -6.51 -7.13
C THR A 49 11.22 -7.42 -6.00
N VAL A 50 10.48 -6.86 -5.04
CA VAL A 50 9.89 -7.59 -3.91
C VAL A 50 8.40 -7.26 -3.81
N GLU A 51 7.58 -8.28 -3.58
CA GLU A 51 6.14 -8.12 -3.37
C GLU A 51 5.83 -7.31 -2.11
N VAL A 52 4.79 -6.48 -2.19
CA VAL A 52 4.28 -5.69 -1.07
C VAL A 52 3.36 -6.57 -0.24
N SER A 53 3.69 -6.74 1.04
CA SER A 53 2.83 -7.48 1.96
C SER A 53 1.49 -6.76 2.16
N VAL A 54 0.40 -7.51 2.20
CA VAL A 54 -0.94 -6.95 2.44
C VAL A 54 -1.00 -6.40 3.86
N PRO A 55 -1.33 -5.10 4.04
CA PRO A 55 -1.52 -4.55 5.37
C PRO A 55 -2.72 -5.22 6.06
N PRO A 56 -2.66 -5.43 7.39
CA PRO A 56 -3.79 -5.99 8.14
C PRO A 56 -5.02 -5.10 7.98
N ASP A 57 -6.19 -5.74 7.91
CA ASP A 57 -7.47 -5.07 7.68
C ASP A 57 -7.75 -4.02 8.76
N PRO A 58 -8.12 -2.78 8.38
CA PRO A 58 -8.34 -1.69 9.34
C PRO A 58 -9.45 -2.01 10.37
N SER A 59 -10.42 -2.87 10.05
CA SER A 59 -11.47 -3.27 11.00
C SER A 59 -10.96 -4.14 12.15
N SER A 60 -9.83 -4.84 11.95
CA SER A 60 -9.20 -5.64 13.00
C SER A 60 -8.75 -4.81 14.20
N PHE A 61 -8.36 -3.55 13.98
CA PHE A 61 -7.97 -2.61 15.03
C PHE A 61 -9.17 -2.09 15.85
N ILE A 62 -10.37 -2.08 15.26
CA ILE A 62 -11.59 -1.60 15.91
C ILE A 62 -12.12 -2.66 16.90
N ASN A 63 -12.00 -3.95 16.58
CA ASN A 63 -12.56 -5.03 17.39
C ASN A 63 -11.69 -5.42 18.62
N SER A 64 -10.43 -4.99 18.66
CA SER A 64 -9.57 -5.11 19.84
C SER A 64 -9.97 -4.18 20.98
N GLY A 65 -10.75 -3.12 20.71
CA GLY A 65 -11.24 -2.18 21.73
C GLY A 65 -12.61 -2.55 22.33
N SER A 66 -13.42 -3.35 21.62
CA SER A 66 -14.77 -3.75 22.04
C SER A 66 -14.81 -4.99 22.93
N SER A 67 -13.69 -5.71 23.08
CA SER A 67 -13.59 -6.90 23.94
C SER A 67 -13.04 -6.59 25.35
N SER A 68 -12.83 -5.31 25.67
CA SER A 68 -12.35 -4.84 26.99
C SER A 68 -13.36 -3.96 27.74
N LEU A 69 -14.64 -3.97 27.37
CA LEU A 69 -15.76 -3.39 28.13
C LEU A 69 -16.82 -4.44 28.45
#